data_AF-A0A851TH19-F1
#
_entry.id   AF-A0A851TH19-F1
#
_cell.length_a   1.000
_cell.length_b   1.000
_cell.length_c   1.000
_cell.angle_alpha   90.00
_cell.angle_beta   90.00
_cell.angle_gamma   90.00
#
_symmetry.space_group_name_H-M   'P 1'
#
loop_
_entity.id
_entity.type
_entity.pdbx_description
1 polymer ?
#
loop_
_entity_poly.entity_id
_entity_poly.type
_entity_poly.pdbx_seq_one_letter_code
_entity_poly.pdbx_strand_id
1 'polypeptide(L)'
;MQGGMDLLHDAGVRATQQLQQHFQGAQDWFLFISFAADLRNTFFVLFPLWFHFCRPVGIRLLWVAVIGDWLNLVFKWLLFGERPYWWVHETDYYGNASAPLIQQFPLTCETGPGSPSGHAMGAAGVYYVMVTALLSLAAGERQVKTLKYWLLWTVLWTGFWAVQVCVCLSRVFIAAHFPHQVVAGVISGMVVAESFQHVRSIYGASLRRYLCVTAFLLASALALYALLRLLGVDLLWTLAKARRWCARPEWLRAACAAASLLVLHLFDAFKPPAHAQLLFYLLSFCKSAAVPLATVSLVPCCLSRLLAPRGKKDV
;
A
#
# COMPACT_ATOMS: atom_id res chain seq x y z
N MET A 1 -12.96 26.14 9.56
CA MET A 1 -12.39 24.80 9.35
C MET A 1 -10.86 24.77 9.41
N GLN A 2 -10.13 25.78 8.91
CA GLN A 2 -8.65 25.83 8.97
C GLN A 2 -8.08 25.66 10.39
N GLY A 3 -8.53 26.45 11.37
CA GLY A 3 -8.00 26.34 12.74
C GLY A 3 -8.16 24.97 13.40
N GLY A 4 -9.18 24.19 13.03
CA GLY A 4 -9.34 22.82 13.54
C GLY A 4 -8.34 21.84 12.92
N MET A 5 -8.01 22.02 11.64
CA MET A 5 -7.02 21.18 10.97
C MET A 5 -5.59 21.50 11.43
N ASP A 6 -5.29 22.78 11.66
CA ASP A 6 -3.98 23.19 12.16
C ASP A 6 -3.72 22.69 13.59
N LEU A 7 -4.74 22.68 14.45
CA LEU A 7 -4.66 22.05 15.77
C LEU A 7 -4.38 20.55 15.67
N LEU A 8 -5.04 19.85 14.74
CA LEU A 8 -4.83 18.43 14.52
C LEU A 8 -3.42 18.13 13.99
N HIS A 9 -2.91 18.99 13.11
CA HIS A 9 -1.54 18.88 12.60
C HIS A 9 -0.50 19.20 13.68
N ASP A 10 -0.67 20.26 14.47
CA ASP A 10 0.22 20.58 15.60
C ASP A 10 0.29 19.42 16.59
N ALA A 11 -0.87 18.88 17.01
CA ALA A 11 -0.91 17.70 17.86
C ALA A 11 -0.16 16.51 17.26
N GLY A 12 -0.27 16.31 15.94
CA GLY A 12 0.43 15.25 15.22
C GLY A 12 1.95 15.47 15.08
N VAL A 13 2.40 16.72 14.87
CA VAL A 13 3.83 17.06 14.88
C VAL A 13 4.40 16.88 16.29
N ARG A 14 3.70 17.35 17.33
CA ARG A 14 4.12 17.15 18.73
C ARG A 14 4.21 15.67 19.10
N ALA A 15 3.22 14.87 18.69
CA ALA A 15 3.26 13.42 18.87
C ALA A 15 4.47 12.79 18.17
N THR A 16 4.78 13.26 16.95
CA THR A 16 5.98 12.82 16.20
C THR A 16 7.26 13.17 16.95
N GLN A 17 7.39 14.42 17.40
CA GLN A 17 8.55 14.89 18.16
C GLN A 17 8.74 14.09 19.46
N GLN A 18 7.68 13.90 20.24
CA GLN A 18 7.73 13.13 21.48
C GLN A 18 8.14 11.69 21.24
N LEU A 19 7.59 11.05 20.19
CA LEU A 19 7.92 9.68 19.84
C LEU A 19 9.40 9.57 19.41
N GLN A 20 9.88 10.52 18.62
CA GLN A 20 11.29 10.59 18.21
C GLN A 20 12.22 10.80 19.41
N GLN A 21 11.89 11.70 20.33
CA GLN A 21 12.70 11.98 21.53
C GLN A 21 12.71 10.80 22.51
N HIS A 22 11.57 10.15 22.73
CA HIS A 22 11.48 9.03 23.67
C HIS A 22 12.18 7.77 23.15
N PHE A 23 12.11 7.53 21.83
CA PHE A 23 12.64 6.31 21.22
C PHE A 23 13.86 6.55 20.31
N GLN A 24 14.73 7.51 20.64
CA GLN A 24 15.91 7.82 19.83
C GLN A 24 16.82 6.60 19.59
N GLY A 25 16.93 5.68 20.56
CA GLY A 25 17.74 4.46 20.43
C GLY A 25 17.11 3.33 19.60
N ALA A 26 15.86 3.48 19.15
CA ALA A 26 15.11 2.44 18.44
C ALA A 26 14.74 2.83 16.99
N GLN A 27 15.47 3.77 16.40
CA GLN A 27 15.21 4.26 15.03
C GLN A 27 15.19 3.14 13.99
N ASP A 28 16.19 2.24 14.03
CA ASP A 28 16.30 1.11 13.11
C ASP A 28 15.09 0.17 13.20
N TRP A 29 14.52 0.02 14.39
CA TRP A 29 13.30 -0.78 14.59
C TRP A 29 12.12 -0.15 13.85
N PHE A 30 11.89 1.16 13.97
CA PHE A 30 10.80 1.82 13.25
C PHE A 30 11.00 1.82 11.72
N LEU A 31 12.25 1.93 11.26
CA LEU A 31 12.57 1.80 9.84
C LEU A 31 12.31 0.38 9.34
N PHE A 32 12.73 -0.63 10.10
CA PHE A 32 12.46 -2.04 9.80
C PHE A 32 10.96 -2.34 9.76
N ILE A 33 10.18 -1.92 10.76
CA ILE A 33 8.73 -2.12 10.78
C ILE A 33 8.06 -1.44 9.57
N SER A 34 8.49 -0.22 9.24
CA SER A 34 7.98 0.47 8.03
C SER A 34 8.33 -0.29 6.75
N PHE A 35 9.54 -0.81 6.64
CA PHE A 35 9.94 -1.65 5.51
C PHE A 35 9.16 -2.96 5.45
N ALA A 36 8.97 -3.64 6.58
CA ALA A 36 8.23 -4.91 6.69
C ALA A 36 6.75 -4.73 6.31
N ALA A 37 6.15 -3.59 6.65
CA ALA A 37 4.77 -3.24 6.31
C ALA A 37 4.55 -2.78 4.87
N ASP A 38 5.61 -2.72 4.05
CA ASP A 38 5.49 -2.37 2.63
C ASP A 38 4.66 -3.43 1.88
N LEU A 39 3.69 -2.98 1.08
CA LEU A 39 2.78 -3.85 0.35
C LEU A 39 3.52 -4.78 -0.63
N ARG A 40 4.74 -4.41 -1.08
CA ARG A 40 5.61 -5.30 -1.87
C ARG A 40 5.84 -6.63 -1.17
N ASN A 41 6.03 -6.66 0.15
CA ASN A 41 6.23 -7.91 0.89
C ASN A 41 4.97 -8.79 0.86
N THR A 42 3.79 -8.20 0.78
CA THR A 42 2.54 -8.96 0.60
C THR A 42 2.57 -9.71 -0.71
N PHE A 43 2.98 -9.03 -1.78
CA PHE A 43 3.00 -9.60 -3.12
C PHE A 43 4.12 -10.61 -3.34
N PHE A 44 5.31 -10.35 -2.80
CA PHE A 44 6.49 -11.20 -3.02
C PHE A 44 6.60 -12.35 -2.01
N VAL A 45 6.02 -12.22 -0.81
CA VAL A 45 6.18 -13.20 0.27
C VAL A 45 4.85 -13.81 0.68
N LEU A 46 3.91 -12.99 1.17
CA LEU A 46 2.68 -13.52 1.78
C LEU A 46 1.75 -14.20 0.77
N PHE A 47 1.60 -13.61 -0.41
CA PHE A 47 0.70 -14.12 -1.43
C PHE A 47 1.14 -15.49 -1.98
N PRO A 48 2.41 -15.71 -2.41
CA PRO A 48 2.86 -17.04 -2.80
C PRO A 48 2.66 -18.10 -1.72
N LEU A 49 2.96 -17.78 -0.46
CA LEU A 49 2.78 -18.70 0.67
C LEU A 49 1.31 -19.07 0.85
N TRP A 50 0.43 -18.08 0.97
CA TRP A 50 -0.99 -18.32 1.19
C TRP A 50 -1.66 -18.99 0.01
N PHE A 51 -1.28 -18.67 -1.22
CA PHE A 51 -1.84 -19.36 -2.38
C PHE A 51 -1.42 -20.82 -2.46
N HIS A 52 -0.19 -21.14 -2.06
CA HIS A 52 0.30 -22.51 -2.00
C HIS A 52 -0.46 -23.33 -0.94
N PHE A 53 -0.60 -22.82 0.29
CA PHE A 53 -1.23 -23.56 1.39
C PHE A 53 -2.77 -23.50 1.38
N CYS A 54 -3.36 -22.38 0.96
CA CYS A 54 -4.80 -22.16 0.91
C CYS A 54 -5.18 -21.21 -0.23
N ARG A 55 -5.34 -21.78 -1.43
CA ARG A 55 -5.63 -21.03 -2.67
C ARG A 55 -6.74 -19.96 -2.53
N PRO A 56 -7.90 -20.22 -1.89
CA PRO A 56 -8.92 -19.18 -1.70
C PRO A 56 -8.40 -17.97 -0.90
N VAL A 57 -7.62 -18.20 0.15
CA VAL A 57 -7.05 -17.12 0.98
C VAL A 57 -6.05 -16.31 0.17
N GLY A 58 -5.19 -16.97 -0.61
CA GLY A 58 -4.27 -16.29 -1.53
C GLY A 58 -4.99 -15.40 -2.54
N ILE A 59 -6.06 -15.90 -3.19
CA ILE A 59 -6.87 -15.10 -4.12
C ILE A 59 -7.47 -13.88 -3.42
N ARG A 60 -8.05 -14.05 -2.23
CA ARG A 60 -8.64 -12.94 -1.46
C ARG A 60 -7.58 -11.90 -1.07
N LEU A 61 -6.40 -12.34 -0.63
CA LEU A 61 -5.26 -11.48 -0.30
C LEU A 61 -4.87 -10.59 -1.47
N LEU A 62 -4.78 -11.18 -2.67
CA LEU A 62 -4.42 -10.47 -3.89
C LEU A 62 -5.45 -9.38 -4.25
N TRP A 63 -6.74 -9.72 -4.21
CA TRP A 63 -7.82 -8.78 -4.49
C TRP A 63 -7.84 -7.62 -3.49
N VAL A 64 -7.70 -7.91 -2.19
CA VAL A 64 -7.65 -6.89 -1.13
C VAL A 64 -6.43 -5.99 -1.30
N ALA A 65 -5.26 -6.54 -1.61
CA ALA A 65 -4.05 -5.75 -1.83
C ALA A 65 -4.17 -4.85 -3.06
N VAL A 66 -4.63 -5.36 -4.21
CA VAL A 66 -4.75 -4.60 -5.46
C VAL A 66 -5.81 -3.50 -5.35
N ILE A 67 -7.00 -3.83 -4.86
CA ILE A 67 -8.10 -2.86 -4.74
C ILE A 67 -7.83 -1.88 -3.61
N GLY A 68 -7.21 -2.33 -2.53
CA GLY A 68 -6.76 -1.47 -1.43
C GLY A 68 -5.74 -0.44 -1.89
N ASP A 69 -4.73 -0.84 -2.67
CA ASP A 69 -3.73 0.08 -3.21
C ASP A 69 -4.34 1.09 -4.20
N TRP A 70 -5.26 0.63 -5.06
CA TRP A 70 -5.99 1.51 -5.97
C TRP A 70 -6.88 2.53 -5.22
N LEU A 71 -7.63 2.09 -4.19
CA LEU A 71 -8.41 3.00 -3.36
C LEU A 71 -7.52 3.98 -2.58
N ASN A 72 -6.35 3.53 -2.09
CA ASN A 72 -5.39 4.41 -1.44
C ASN A 72 -4.92 5.53 -2.37
N LEU A 73 -4.63 5.20 -3.63
CA LEU A 73 -4.25 6.16 -4.66
C LEU A 73 -5.37 7.18 -4.91
N VAL A 74 -6.60 6.71 -5.12
CA VAL A 74 -7.77 7.56 -5.35
C VAL A 74 -7.99 8.51 -4.17
N PHE A 75 -7.99 8.01 -2.93
CA PHE A 75 -8.18 8.84 -1.75
C PHE A 75 -7.06 9.85 -1.55
N LYS A 76 -5.80 9.48 -1.83
CA LYS A 76 -4.69 10.44 -1.76
C LYS A 76 -4.90 11.64 -2.67
N TRP A 77 -5.36 11.42 -3.89
CA TRP A 77 -5.63 12.51 -4.82
C TRP A 77 -6.89 13.29 -4.49
N LEU A 78 -7.89 12.71 -3.82
CA LEU A 78 -9.11 13.43 -3.44
C LEU A 78 -8.97 14.20 -2.13
N LEU A 79 -8.17 13.71 -1.18
CA LEU A 79 -8.07 14.27 0.17
C LEU A 79 -6.95 15.31 0.34
N PHE A 80 -6.01 15.39 -0.61
CA PHE A 80 -4.91 16.37 -0.60
C PHE A 80 -4.16 16.48 0.73
N GLY A 81 -3.98 15.36 1.43
CA GLY A 81 -3.40 15.36 2.78
C GLY A 81 -1.95 15.85 2.80
N GLU A 82 -1.66 16.79 3.68
CA GLU A 82 -0.29 17.22 4.01
C GLU A 82 0.51 16.11 4.70
N ARG A 83 1.82 16.31 4.83
CA ARG A 83 2.70 15.46 5.66
C ARG A 83 3.25 16.26 6.83
N PRO A 84 3.53 15.61 7.98
CA PRO A 84 4.07 16.28 9.16
C PRO A 84 5.28 17.17 8.84
N TYR A 85 6.21 16.61 8.08
CA TYR A 85 7.45 17.29 7.73
C TYR A 85 7.29 18.42 6.71
N TRP A 86 6.27 18.38 5.84
CA TRP A 86 5.99 19.52 4.96
C TRP A 86 5.30 20.64 5.74
N TRP A 87 4.27 20.27 6.49
CA TRP A 87 3.41 21.22 7.17
C TRP A 87 4.16 22.00 8.25
N VAL A 88 5.02 21.34 9.06
CA VAL A 88 5.77 22.02 10.13
C VAL A 88 6.69 23.13 9.62
N HIS A 89 7.16 23.04 8.37
CA HIS A 89 8.06 24.02 7.76
C HIS A 89 7.36 25.13 6.98
N GLU A 90 6.10 24.94 6.59
CA GLU A 90 5.36 25.89 5.76
C GLU A 90 4.19 26.56 6.49
N THR A 91 3.81 26.06 7.67
CA THR A 91 2.67 26.59 8.42
C THR A 91 2.99 27.91 9.11
N ASP A 92 2.10 28.88 8.98
CA ASP A 92 2.13 30.14 9.74
C ASP A 92 1.56 29.96 11.16
N TYR A 93 1.07 28.76 11.50
CA TYR A 93 0.39 28.45 12.77
C TYR A 93 1.22 28.82 14.01
N TYR A 94 2.54 28.66 13.94
CA TYR A 94 3.43 28.98 15.06
C TYR A 94 3.74 30.47 15.20
N GLY A 95 3.46 31.30 14.17
CA GLY A 95 3.79 32.71 14.15
C GLY A 95 5.26 32.96 14.51
N ASN A 96 5.49 33.67 15.61
CA ASN A 96 6.84 33.96 16.13
C ASN A 96 7.40 32.89 17.07
N ALA A 97 6.62 31.85 17.39
CA ALA A 97 7.08 30.74 18.23
C ALA A 97 7.93 29.75 17.43
N SER A 98 8.84 29.05 18.10
CA SER A 98 9.63 28.00 17.46
C SER A 98 8.77 26.77 17.16
N ALA A 99 8.74 26.37 15.88
CA ALA A 99 8.09 25.14 15.46
C ALA A 99 8.80 23.91 16.07
N PRO A 100 8.07 22.83 16.40
CA PRO A 100 8.67 21.61 16.90
C PRO A 100 9.70 21.02 15.93
N LEU A 101 10.89 20.71 16.43
CA LEU A 101 11.93 20.05 15.66
C LEU A 101 11.63 18.55 15.55
N ILE A 102 11.40 18.08 14.32
CA ILE A 102 11.24 16.67 13.98
C ILE A 102 12.36 16.22 13.04
N GLN A 103 12.78 14.97 13.20
CA GLN A 103 13.85 14.35 12.42
C GLN A 103 13.32 13.73 11.11
N GLN A 104 14.16 13.71 10.09
CA GLN A 104 13.93 12.98 8.85
C GLN A 104 14.78 11.71 8.78
N PHE A 105 14.24 10.72 8.07
CA PHE A 105 14.87 9.44 7.80
C PHE A 105 14.76 9.11 6.30
N PRO A 106 15.49 8.10 5.78
CA PRO A 106 15.41 7.71 4.38
C PRO A 106 14.00 7.42 3.85
N LEU A 107 13.09 6.98 4.72
CA LEU A 107 11.70 6.68 4.37
C LEU A 107 10.74 7.87 4.50
N THR A 108 11.19 9.02 5.04
CA THR A 108 10.37 10.22 5.25
C THR A 108 9.97 10.90 3.94
N CYS A 109 10.89 10.96 2.97
CA CYS A 109 10.73 11.73 1.74
C CYS A 109 9.89 11.00 0.68
N GLU A 110 8.58 10.90 0.92
CA GLU A 110 7.63 10.41 -0.07
C GLU A 110 7.16 11.52 -1.02
N THR A 111 6.74 11.15 -2.24
CA THR A 111 6.42 12.12 -3.31
C THR A 111 4.93 12.29 -3.59
N GLY A 112 4.05 11.72 -2.76
CA GLY A 112 2.60 11.79 -2.94
C GLY A 112 1.87 12.25 -1.68
N PRO A 113 0.57 12.55 -1.75
CA PRO A 113 -0.21 13.02 -0.62
C PRO A 113 -0.19 12.05 0.59
N GLY A 114 -0.38 12.60 1.78
CA GLY A 114 -0.24 11.87 3.05
C GLY A 114 -1.47 11.05 3.46
N SER A 115 -2.68 11.38 2.99
CA SER A 115 -3.92 10.79 3.52
C SER A 115 -4.65 9.89 2.52
N PRO A 116 -5.03 8.65 2.88
CA PRO A 116 -4.64 7.90 4.07
C PRO A 116 -3.27 7.22 3.91
N SER A 117 -2.69 6.73 5.00
CA SER A 117 -1.40 6.02 4.94
C SER A 117 -1.52 4.67 4.24
N GLY A 118 -0.79 4.51 3.12
CA GLY A 118 -0.80 3.28 2.33
C GLY A 118 -0.19 2.07 3.05
N HIS A 119 0.83 2.28 3.89
CA HIS A 119 1.41 1.19 4.69
C HIS A 119 0.43 0.68 5.74
N ALA A 120 -0.24 1.58 6.47
CA ALA A 120 -1.25 1.21 7.45
C ALA A 120 -2.45 0.53 6.80
N MET A 121 -2.92 1.06 5.66
CA MET A 121 -4.04 0.48 4.90
C MET A 121 -3.71 -0.90 4.34
N GLY A 122 -2.54 -1.06 3.72
CA GLY A 122 -2.06 -2.34 3.20
C GLY A 122 -1.89 -3.38 4.29
N ALA A 123 -1.18 -3.05 5.38
CA ALA A 123 -0.99 -3.94 6.51
C ALA A 123 -2.33 -4.35 7.14
N ALA A 124 -3.24 -3.40 7.40
CA ALA A 124 -4.55 -3.71 7.95
C ALA A 124 -5.34 -4.66 7.06
N GLY A 125 -5.44 -4.39 5.76
CA GLY A 125 -6.19 -5.26 4.85
C GLY A 125 -5.61 -6.69 4.77
N VAL A 126 -4.28 -6.79 4.66
CA VAL A 126 -3.56 -8.06 4.53
C VAL A 126 -3.66 -8.91 5.79
N TYR A 127 -3.33 -8.34 6.96
CA TYR A 127 -3.38 -9.09 8.21
C TYR A 127 -4.82 -9.41 8.65
N TYR A 128 -5.81 -8.58 8.28
CA TYR A 128 -7.23 -8.89 8.50
C TYR A 128 -7.66 -10.14 7.70
N VAL A 129 -7.26 -10.23 6.43
CA VAL A 129 -7.49 -11.43 5.59
C VAL A 129 -6.84 -12.66 6.22
N MET A 130 -5.63 -12.54 6.76
CA MET A 130 -4.91 -13.65 7.39
C MET A 130 -5.61 -14.12 8.68
N VAL A 131 -5.96 -13.20 9.58
CA VAL A 131 -6.63 -13.52 10.84
C VAL A 131 -7.98 -14.18 10.61
N THR A 132 -8.81 -13.60 9.74
CA THR A 132 -10.14 -14.17 9.43
C THR A 132 -10.02 -15.53 8.74
N ALA A 133 -9.00 -15.74 7.90
CA ALA A 133 -8.72 -17.02 7.27
C ALA A 133 -8.34 -18.10 8.29
N LEU A 134 -7.38 -17.81 9.18
CA LEU A 134 -6.95 -18.73 10.23
C LEU A 134 -8.11 -19.13 11.16
N LEU A 135 -8.94 -18.16 11.55
CA LEU A 135 -10.13 -18.42 12.36
C LEU A 135 -11.17 -19.27 11.63
N SER A 136 -11.36 -19.06 10.33
CA SER A 136 -12.27 -19.86 9.52
C SER A 136 -11.79 -21.30 9.38
N LEU A 137 -10.48 -21.51 9.21
CA LEU A 137 -9.87 -22.84 9.15
C LEU A 137 -9.99 -23.58 10.49
N ALA A 138 -9.85 -22.87 11.62
CA ALA A 138 -9.94 -23.45 12.95
C ALA A 138 -11.37 -23.75 13.42
N ALA A 139 -12.39 -23.09 12.85
CA ALA A 139 -13.77 -23.25 13.28
C ALA A 139 -14.41 -24.60 12.89
N GLY A 140 -13.92 -25.27 11.83
CA GLY A 140 -14.47 -26.55 11.34
C GLY A 140 -15.96 -26.48 10.91
N GLU A 141 -16.53 -27.62 10.50
CA GLU A 141 -17.95 -27.69 10.06
C GLU A 141 -18.96 -27.61 11.22
N ARG A 142 -18.54 -27.94 12.46
CA ARG A 142 -19.39 -27.86 13.65
C ARG A 142 -19.02 -26.63 14.48
N GLN A 143 -19.91 -25.64 14.46
CA GLN A 143 -19.91 -24.39 15.23
C GLN A 143 -20.00 -24.59 16.76
N VAL A 144 -19.16 -25.44 17.36
CA VAL A 144 -19.02 -25.48 18.82
C VAL A 144 -17.77 -24.67 19.18
N LYS A 145 -17.99 -23.40 19.58
CA LYS A 145 -16.93 -22.48 20.02
C LYS A 145 -16.28 -23.00 21.30
N THR A 146 -15.33 -23.91 21.14
CA THR A 146 -14.54 -24.50 22.21
C THR A 146 -13.65 -23.44 22.85
N LEU A 147 -13.28 -23.59 24.12
CA LEU A 147 -12.31 -22.70 24.81
C LEU A 147 -11.05 -22.43 23.97
N LYS A 148 -10.56 -23.45 23.26
CA LYS A 148 -9.42 -23.36 22.33
C LYS A 148 -9.65 -22.36 21.18
N TYR A 149 -10.87 -22.30 20.64
CA TYR A 149 -11.23 -21.33 19.59
C TYR A 149 -11.22 -19.91 20.13
N TRP A 150 -11.78 -19.68 21.32
CA TRP A 150 -11.77 -18.36 21.96
C TRP A 150 -10.35 -17.90 22.26
N LEU A 151 -9.50 -18.79 22.78
CA LEU A 151 -8.09 -18.48 22.99
C LEU A 151 -7.39 -18.08 21.67
N LEU A 152 -7.59 -18.85 20.60
CA LEU A 152 -7.03 -18.55 19.28
C LEU A 152 -7.55 -17.21 18.74
N TRP A 153 -8.86 -16.95 18.87
CA TRP A 153 -9.49 -15.70 18.48
C TRP A 153 -8.84 -14.51 19.19
N THR A 154 -8.69 -14.59 20.51
CA THR A 154 -8.05 -13.54 21.30
C THR A 154 -6.59 -13.34 20.86
N VAL A 155 -5.81 -14.41 20.76
CA VAL A 155 -4.39 -14.32 20.34
C VAL A 155 -4.24 -13.67 18.97
N LEU A 156 -5.03 -14.09 17.98
CA LEU A 156 -4.92 -13.58 16.62
C LEU A 156 -5.34 -12.11 16.49
N TRP A 157 -6.43 -11.70 17.16
CA TRP A 157 -6.86 -10.30 17.13
C TRP A 157 -5.96 -9.39 17.96
N THR A 158 -5.44 -9.85 19.10
CA THR A 158 -4.41 -9.11 19.84
C THR A 158 -3.15 -8.94 19.00
N GLY A 159 -2.70 -9.99 18.31
CA GLY A 159 -1.58 -9.92 17.38
C GLY A 159 -1.81 -8.95 16.22
N PHE A 160 -3.02 -8.96 15.63
CA PHE A 160 -3.41 -8.01 14.60
C PHE A 160 -3.26 -6.56 15.06
N TRP A 161 -3.84 -6.22 16.21
CA TRP A 161 -3.79 -4.85 16.74
C TRP A 161 -2.37 -4.46 17.15
N ALA A 162 -1.57 -5.37 17.70
CA ALA A 162 -0.16 -5.11 17.99
C ALA A 162 0.61 -4.74 16.71
N VAL A 163 0.40 -5.47 15.61
CA VAL A 163 0.99 -5.12 14.31
C VAL A 163 0.51 -3.75 13.83
N GLN A 164 -0.79 -3.46 13.89
CA GLN A 164 -1.31 -2.16 13.45
C GLN A 164 -0.72 -1.00 14.25
N VAL A 165 -0.59 -1.14 15.57
CA VAL A 165 0.05 -0.13 16.43
C VAL A 165 1.51 0.06 16.03
N CYS A 166 2.27 -1.03 15.85
CA CYS A 166 3.67 -0.94 15.42
C CYS A 166 3.82 -0.21 14.08
N VAL A 167 3.00 -0.56 13.08
CA VAL A 167 3.03 0.10 11.76
C VAL A 167 2.61 1.57 11.88
N CYS A 168 1.54 1.88 12.59
CA CYS A 168 1.08 3.27 12.75
C CYS A 168 2.15 4.13 13.43
N LEU A 169 2.72 3.64 14.53
CA LEU A 169 3.80 4.33 15.25
C LEU A 169 5.03 4.49 14.36
N SER A 170 5.39 3.49 13.55
CA SER A 170 6.54 3.60 12.65
C SER A 170 6.36 4.69 11.61
N ARG A 171 5.15 4.84 11.05
CA ARG A 171 4.81 5.87 10.06
C ARG A 171 4.77 7.28 10.65
N VAL A 172 4.34 7.41 11.90
CA VAL A 172 4.37 8.68 12.65
C VAL A 172 5.80 9.02 13.04
N PHE A 173 6.56 8.06 13.59
CA PHE A 173 7.96 8.23 14.00
C PHE A 173 8.84 8.77 12.88
N ILE A 174 8.71 8.23 11.66
CA ILE A 174 9.49 8.69 10.51
C ILE A 174 8.94 9.99 9.88
N ALA A 175 7.99 10.66 10.54
CA ALA A 175 7.35 11.89 10.07
C ALA A 175 6.71 11.79 8.66
N ALA A 176 6.36 10.57 8.22
CA ALA A 176 5.76 10.36 6.90
C ALA A 176 4.24 10.60 6.90
N HIS A 177 3.58 10.39 8.04
CA HIS A 177 2.13 10.53 8.18
C HIS A 177 1.73 11.09 9.54
N PHE A 178 0.63 11.81 9.58
CA PHE A 178 -0.02 12.21 10.83
C PHE A 178 -0.80 11.04 11.47
N PRO A 179 -1.04 11.06 12.79
CA PRO A 179 -1.81 10.02 13.49
C PRO A 179 -3.20 9.75 12.87
N HIS A 180 -3.94 10.79 12.49
CA HIS A 180 -5.26 10.62 11.87
C HIS A 180 -5.18 9.91 10.51
N GLN A 181 -4.10 10.08 9.75
CA GLN A 181 -3.92 9.48 8.43
C GLN A 181 -3.61 7.98 8.51
N VAL A 182 -2.86 7.56 9.55
CA VAL A 182 -2.58 6.13 9.78
C VAL A 182 -3.83 5.42 10.30
N VAL A 183 -4.60 6.05 11.19
CA VAL A 183 -5.90 5.53 11.67
C VAL A 183 -6.89 5.37 10.52
N ALA A 184 -7.03 6.41 9.68
CA ALA A 184 -7.86 6.33 8.48
C ALA A 184 -7.41 5.19 7.56
N GLY A 185 -6.09 5.01 7.40
CA GLY A 185 -5.52 3.89 6.66
C GLY A 185 -5.95 2.54 7.20
N VAL A 186 -5.80 2.30 8.51
CA VAL A 186 -6.21 1.03 9.15
C VAL A 186 -7.69 0.75 8.91
N ILE A 187 -8.56 1.74 9.15
CA ILE A 187 -10.01 1.60 8.97
C ILE A 187 -10.32 1.27 7.51
N SER A 188 -9.79 2.02 6.55
CA SER A 188 -10.00 1.75 5.12
C SER A 188 -9.53 0.36 4.72
N GLY A 189 -8.38 -0.09 5.22
CA GLY A 189 -7.83 -1.41 4.93
C GLY A 189 -8.74 -2.55 5.44
N MET A 190 -9.24 -2.42 6.66
CA MET A 190 -10.18 -3.38 7.25
C MET A 190 -11.50 -3.41 6.47
N VAL A 191 -12.05 -2.25 6.08
CA VAL A 191 -13.30 -2.17 5.29
C VAL A 191 -13.14 -2.85 3.94
N VAL A 192 -12.01 -2.64 3.26
CA VAL A 192 -11.73 -3.34 1.99
C VAL A 192 -11.65 -4.85 2.22
N ALA A 193 -10.91 -5.30 3.23
CA ALA A 193 -10.78 -6.73 3.54
C ALA A 193 -12.12 -7.40 3.86
N GLU A 194 -12.95 -6.76 4.70
CA GLU A 194 -14.28 -7.26 5.07
C GLU A 194 -15.21 -7.30 3.84
N SER A 195 -15.17 -6.28 3.00
CA SER A 195 -15.98 -6.25 1.77
C SER A 195 -15.67 -7.46 0.86
N PHE A 196 -14.38 -7.81 0.70
CA PHE A 196 -13.96 -8.98 -0.09
C PHE A 196 -14.26 -10.33 0.55
N GLN A 197 -14.65 -10.38 1.84
CA GLN A 197 -15.19 -11.60 2.45
C GLN A 197 -16.53 -12.00 1.83
N HIS A 198 -17.32 -11.03 1.35
CA HIS A 198 -18.65 -11.27 0.80
C HIS A 198 -18.67 -11.46 -0.73
N VAL A 199 -17.59 -11.11 -1.44
CA VAL A 199 -17.53 -11.20 -2.91
C VAL A 199 -17.08 -12.59 -3.38
N ARG A 200 -18.01 -13.55 -3.45
CA ARG A 200 -17.70 -14.92 -3.91
C ARG A 200 -17.26 -15.01 -5.39
N SER A 201 -17.62 -14.00 -6.19
CA SER A 201 -17.31 -13.92 -7.63
C SER A 201 -15.80 -13.89 -7.95
N ILE A 202 -14.96 -13.55 -6.96
CA ILE A 202 -13.49 -13.50 -7.12
C ILE A 202 -12.86 -14.88 -7.32
N TYR A 203 -13.44 -15.94 -6.72
CA TYR A 203 -12.84 -17.28 -6.72
C TYR A 203 -13.02 -18.01 -8.06
N GLY A 204 -14.04 -17.64 -8.83
CA GLY A 204 -14.33 -18.17 -10.17
C GLY A 204 -14.03 -17.19 -11.31
N ALA A 205 -13.28 -16.12 -11.05
CA ALA A 205 -13.01 -15.09 -12.05
C ALA A 205 -12.16 -15.66 -13.21
N SER A 206 -12.65 -15.48 -14.44
CA SER A 206 -11.91 -15.84 -15.66
C SER A 206 -10.79 -14.83 -15.96
N LEU A 207 -9.80 -15.23 -16.77
CA LEU A 207 -8.73 -14.32 -17.22
C LEU A 207 -9.29 -13.03 -17.85
N ARG A 208 -10.35 -13.13 -18.64
CA ARG A 208 -11.02 -11.96 -19.24
C ARG A 208 -11.51 -10.99 -18.16
N ARG A 209 -12.08 -11.48 -17.06
CA ARG A 209 -12.52 -10.61 -15.95
C ARG A 209 -11.34 -9.92 -15.28
N TYR A 210 -10.24 -10.62 -15.03
CA TYR A 210 -9.02 -10.01 -14.48
C TYR A 210 -8.46 -8.92 -15.41
N LEU A 211 -8.42 -9.17 -16.72
CA LEU A 211 -7.99 -8.18 -17.71
C LEU A 211 -8.93 -6.97 -17.75
N CYS A 212 -10.25 -7.19 -17.77
CA CYS A 212 -11.24 -6.12 -17.76
C CYS A 212 -11.14 -5.26 -16.49
N VAL A 213 -11.01 -5.89 -15.31
CA VAL A 213 -10.88 -5.14 -14.05
C VAL A 213 -9.56 -4.37 -14.01
N THR A 214 -8.45 -4.99 -14.41
CA THR A 214 -7.15 -4.30 -14.47
C THR A 214 -7.20 -3.10 -15.40
N ALA A 215 -7.81 -3.26 -16.59
CA ALA A 215 -8.00 -2.15 -17.53
C ALA A 215 -8.90 -1.06 -16.96
N PHE A 216 -9.99 -1.43 -16.27
CA PHE A 216 -10.88 -0.49 -15.60
C PHE A 216 -10.19 0.31 -14.49
N LEU A 217 -9.43 -0.35 -13.61
CA LEU A 217 -8.71 0.31 -12.52
C LEU A 217 -7.66 1.29 -13.06
N LEU A 218 -6.94 0.91 -14.11
CA LEU A 218 -6.01 1.80 -14.80
C LEU A 218 -6.74 2.98 -15.46
N ALA A 219 -7.77 2.72 -16.26
CA ALA A 219 -8.50 3.75 -16.98
C ALA A 219 -9.16 4.76 -16.03
N SER A 220 -9.75 4.29 -14.93
CA SER A 220 -10.37 5.16 -13.92
C SER A 220 -9.35 6.01 -13.16
N ALA A 221 -8.16 5.48 -12.85
CA ALA A 221 -7.08 6.27 -12.25
C ALA A 221 -6.59 7.36 -13.21
N LEU A 222 -6.40 7.04 -14.50
CA LEU A 222 -6.02 8.02 -15.52
C LEU A 222 -7.11 9.08 -15.75
N ALA A 223 -8.38 8.67 -15.75
CA ALA A 223 -9.52 9.58 -15.88
C ALA A 223 -9.62 10.53 -14.68
N LEU A 224 -9.41 10.03 -13.45
CA LEU A 224 -9.38 10.87 -12.25
C LEU A 224 -8.22 11.88 -12.31
N TYR A 225 -7.03 11.44 -12.71
CA TYR A 225 -5.88 12.33 -12.91
C TYR A 225 -6.20 13.45 -13.93
N ALA A 226 -6.76 13.08 -15.09
CA ALA A 226 -7.14 14.04 -16.12
C ALA A 226 -8.22 15.02 -15.64
N LEU A 227 -9.23 14.53 -14.92
CA LEU A 227 -10.30 15.35 -14.34
C LEU A 227 -9.75 16.37 -13.35
N LEU A 228 -8.92 15.94 -12.40
CA LEU A 228 -8.32 16.86 -11.41
C LEU A 228 -7.48 17.94 -12.11
N ARG A 229 -6.71 17.56 -13.14
CA ARG A 229 -5.95 18.52 -13.95
C ARG A 229 -6.85 19.51 -14.69
N LEU A 230 -7.97 19.07 -15.26
CA LEU A 230 -8.94 19.94 -15.94
C LEU A 230 -9.63 20.92 -14.98
N LEU A 231 -9.84 20.49 -13.73
CA LEU A 231 -10.36 21.34 -12.66
C LEU A 231 -9.32 22.32 -12.08
N GLY A 232 -8.12 22.39 -12.67
CA GLY A 232 -7.06 23.32 -12.26
C GLY A 232 -6.32 22.91 -10.99
N VAL A 233 -6.47 21.66 -10.53
CA VAL A 233 -5.72 21.14 -9.39
C VAL A 233 -4.27 20.90 -9.82
N ASP A 234 -3.33 21.57 -9.16
CA ASP A 234 -1.92 21.20 -9.27
C ASP A 234 -1.72 19.81 -8.63
N LEU A 235 -1.24 18.83 -9.40
CA LEU A 235 -0.93 17.48 -8.91
C LEU A 235 0.56 17.31 -8.58
N LEU A 236 1.40 18.25 -9.03
CA LEU A 236 2.85 18.25 -8.81
C LEU A 236 3.24 18.98 -7.52
N TRP A 237 2.31 19.63 -6.83
CA TRP A 237 2.55 20.30 -5.55
C TRP A 237 3.27 19.40 -4.54
N THR A 238 2.87 18.12 -4.43
CA THR A 238 3.51 17.16 -3.52
C THR A 238 4.95 16.84 -3.90
N LEU A 239 5.26 16.81 -5.20
CA LEU A 239 6.62 16.62 -5.68
C LEU A 239 7.48 17.86 -5.41
N ALA A 240 6.91 19.06 -5.60
CA ALA A 240 7.59 20.31 -5.27
C ALA A 240 7.91 20.38 -3.77
N LYS A 241 6.94 20.07 -2.90
CA LYS A 241 7.16 20.00 -1.44
C LYS A 241 8.18 18.95 -1.05
N ALA A 242 8.09 17.74 -1.62
CA ALA A 242 9.05 16.67 -1.34
C ALA A 242 10.48 17.09 -1.73
N ARG A 243 10.67 17.69 -2.92
CA ARG A 243 11.98 18.19 -3.37
C ARG A 243 12.52 19.33 -2.52
N ARG A 244 11.64 20.25 -2.10
CA ARG A 244 12.01 21.44 -1.32
C ARG A 244 12.49 21.09 0.07
N TRP A 245 11.79 20.17 0.74
CA TRP A 245 12.00 19.93 2.16
C TRP A 245 12.84 18.69 2.45
N CYS A 246 12.92 17.72 1.54
CA CYS A 246 13.71 16.52 1.78
C CYS A 246 15.19 16.88 2.02
N ALA A 247 15.75 16.44 3.17
CA ALA A 247 17.11 16.81 3.55
C ALA A 247 18.18 16.24 2.60
N ARG A 248 17.88 15.10 1.97
CA ARG A 248 18.82 14.39 1.12
C ARG A 248 18.14 13.96 -0.19
N PRO A 249 18.61 14.42 -1.36
CA PRO A 249 17.96 14.11 -2.63
C PRO A 249 17.94 12.62 -2.95
N GLU A 250 18.88 11.82 -2.44
CA GLU A 250 18.90 10.37 -2.58
C GLU A 250 17.79 9.65 -1.80
N TRP A 251 17.22 10.29 -0.77
CA TRP A 251 16.07 9.75 -0.01
C TRP A 251 14.75 10.02 -0.71
N LEU A 252 14.71 11.03 -1.58
CA LEU A 252 13.60 11.14 -2.51
C LEU A 252 13.56 9.82 -3.27
N ARG A 253 12.45 9.09 -3.17
CA ARG A 253 12.20 7.91 -4.02
C ARG A 253 11.97 8.29 -5.50
N ALA A 254 12.70 9.31 -5.95
CA ALA A 254 12.92 9.77 -7.30
C ALA A 254 13.40 8.65 -8.20
N ALA A 255 14.05 7.59 -7.72
CA ALA A 255 14.37 6.45 -8.58
C ALA A 255 13.10 5.80 -9.16
N CYS A 256 11.98 5.73 -8.42
CA CYS A 256 10.71 5.23 -8.96
C CYS A 256 9.95 6.30 -9.75
N ALA A 257 9.91 7.55 -9.29
CA ALA A 257 9.21 8.62 -10.02
C ALA A 257 9.94 9.02 -11.31
N ALA A 258 11.27 9.10 -11.29
CA ALA A 258 12.13 9.32 -12.44
C ALA A 258 12.32 8.06 -13.28
N ALA A 259 12.28 6.83 -12.73
CA ALA A 259 12.14 5.66 -13.59
C ALA A 259 10.76 5.66 -14.25
N SER A 260 9.67 5.95 -13.54
CA SER A 260 8.33 6.07 -14.14
C SER A 260 8.23 7.24 -15.12
N LEU A 261 8.90 8.38 -14.88
CA LEU A 261 8.95 9.53 -15.81
C LEU A 261 9.90 9.30 -16.99
N LEU A 262 11.05 8.65 -16.77
CA LEU A 262 11.97 8.24 -17.84
C LEU A 262 11.27 7.19 -18.69
N VAL A 263 10.57 6.27 -18.04
CA VAL A 263 9.52 5.44 -18.63
C VAL A 263 8.61 6.29 -19.44
N LEU A 264 8.03 7.33 -18.84
CA LEU A 264 7.08 8.19 -19.51
C LEU A 264 7.62 8.83 -20.81
N HIS A 265 8.76 9.50 -20.69
CA HIS A 265 9.43 10.18 -21.79
C HIS A 265 9.99 9.21 -22.86
N LEU A 266 10.35 7.99 -22.47
CA LEU A 266 10.69 6.89 -23.38
C LEU A 266 9.44 6.10 -23.86
N PHE A 267 8.20 6.61 -23.81
CA PHE A 267 7.15 6.24 -24.80
C PHE A 267 6.95 7.35 -25.81
N ASP A 268 7.00 8.59 -25.35
CA ASP A 268 6.56 9.73 -26.15
C ASP A 268 7.60 10.11 -27.21
N ALA A 269 8.87 9.71 -27.02
CA ALA A 269 9.97 10.00 -27.94
C ALA A 269 10.11 9.01 -29.13
N PHE A 270 9.41 7.87 -29.15
CA PHE A 270 9.29 6.98 -30.29
C PHE A 270 7.95 7.20 -30.97
N LYS A 271 8.00 7.53 -32.26
CA LYS A 271 7.05 6.94 -33.21
C LYS A 271 7.42 5.45 -33.31
N PRO A 272 6.54 4.48 -32.98
CA PRO A 272 6.90 3.07 -33.06
C PRO A 272 6.96 2.62 -34.53
N PRO A 273 8.12 2.27 -35.09
CA PRO A 273 8.20 0.97 -35.71
C PRO A 273 7.95 -0.07 -34.61
N ALA A 274 7.54 -1.29 -34.98
CA ALA A 274 7.72 -2.41 -34.06
C ALA A 274 9.15 -2.31 -33.47
N HIS A 275 9.27 -2.44 -32.15
CA HIS A 275 10.48 -2.27 -31.31
C HIS A 275 10.57 -0.96 -30.51
N ALA A 276 10.55 -1.13 -29.17
CA ALA A 276 11.37 -0.43 -28.16
C ALA A 276 10.84 0.74 -27.32
N GLN A 277 9.57 1.13 -27.40
CA GLN A 277 9.03 2.08 -26.41
C GLN A 277 7.74 1.64 -25.74
N LEU A 278 6.76 1.09 -26.49
CA LEU A 278 5.55 0.43 -25.95
C LEU A 278 5.85 -0.59 -24.82
N LEU A 279 7.05 -1.16 -24.88
CA LEU A 279 7.66 -2.12 -23.97
C LEU A 279 7.96 -1.55 -22.56
N PHE A 280 8.35 -0.29 -22.43
CA PHE A 280 8.94 0.24 -21.18
C PHE A 280 7.91 0.69 -20.12
N TYR A 281 6.77 1.24 -20.53
CA TYR A 281 5.64 1.49 -19.62
C TYR A 281 4.84 0.24 -19.30
N LEU A 282 4.69 -0.65 -20.28
CA LEU A 282 4.07 -1.94 -20.05
C LEU A 282 4.91 -2.72 -19.03
N LEU A 283 6.25 -2.65 -19.09
CA LEU A 283 7.16 -3.22 -18.09
C LEU A 283 7.05 -2.56 -16.70
N SER A 284 6.89 -1.25 -16.56
CA SER A 284 6.83 -0.60 -15.23
C SER A 284 5.46 -0.70 -14.55
N PHE A 285 4.39 -0.76 -15.34
CA PHE A 285 3.03 -1.02 -14.86
C PHE A 285 2.80 -2.53 -14.62
N CYS A 286 3.37 -3.42 -15.47
CA CYS A 286 3.49 -4.85 -15.17
C CYS A 286 4.34 -5.10 -13.90
N LYS A 287 5.36 -4.28 -13.63
CA LYS A 287 6.26 -4.46 -12.47
C LYS A 287 5.59 -4.24 -11.10
N SER A 288 4.54 -3.41 -11.01
CA SER A 288 3.91 -3.07 -9.73
C SER A 288 2.53 -3.70 -9.53
N ALA A 289 1.79 -4.01 -10.60
CA ALA A 289 0.44 -4.61 -10.51
C ALA A 289 0.32 -5.98 -11.19
N ALA A 290 1.12 -6.28 -12.23
CA ALA A 290 1.10 -7.60 -12.89
C ALA A 290 2.08 -8.60 -12.27
N VAL A 291 3.20 -8.17 -11.67
CA VAL A 291 4.17 -9.04 -11.00
C VAL A 291 3.52 -9.83 -9.87
N PRO A 292 2.68 -9.25 -9.01
CA PRO A 292 1.96 -10.07 -8.03
C PRO A 292 0.99 -11.02 -8.70
N LEU A 293 0.15 -10.54 -9.63
CA LEU A 293 -0.91 -11.34 -10.27
C LEU A 293 -0.37 -12.50 -11.16
N ALA A 294 0.79 -12.32 -11.78
CA ALA A 294 1.45 -13.28 -12.67
C ALA A 294 2.26 -14.34 -11.92
N THR A 295 2.96 -13.97 -10.83
CA THR A 295 3.86 -14.88 -10.09
C THR A 295 3.17 -16.09 -9.48
N VAL A 296 1.87 -16.00 -9.18
CA VAL A 296 1.14 -17.07 -8.50
C VAL A 296 0.17 -17.85 -9.40
N SER A 297 -0.17 -17.28 -10.56
CA SER A 297 -1.03 -17.94 -11.54
C SER A 297 -0.25 -18.77 -12.56
N LEU A 298 0.99 -18.38 -12.89
CA LEU A 298 1.78 -19.00 -13.97
C LEU A 298 2.83 -20.00 -13.47
N VAL A 299 3.43 -19.80 -12.29
CA VAL A 299 4.51 -20.69 -11.80
C VAL A 299 4.01 -22.13 -11.52
N PRO A 300 2.86 -22.36 -10.84
CA PRO A 300 2.33 -23.70 -10.64
C PRO A 300 1.82 -24.35 -11.94
N CYS A 301 1.25 -23.55 -12.86
CA CYS A 301 0.73 -24.02 -14.15
C CYS A 301 1.84 -24.42 -15.14
N CYS A 302 3.00 -23.78 -15.08
CA CYS A 302 4.18 -24.15 -15.87
C CYS A 302 4.90 -25.36 -15.26
N LEU A 303 5.04 -25.43 -13.93
CA LEU A 303 5.66 -26.58 -13.24
C LEU A 303 4.84 -27.87 -13.37
N SER A 304 3.50 -27.82 -13.33
CA SER A 304 2.65 -29.02 -13.50
C SER A 304 2.64 -29.56 -14.93
N ARG A 305 3.03 -28.75 -15.93
CA ARG A 305 3.13 -29.14 -17.34
C ARG A 305 4.54 -29.60 -17.73
N LEU A 306 5.58 -29.12 -17.04
CA LEU A 306 6.98 -29.52 -17.26
C LEU A 306 7.37 -30.81 -16.51
N LEU A 307 6.69 -31.16 -15.42
CA LEU A 307 6.98 -32.38 -14.62
C LEU A 307 6.01 -33.55 -14.86
N ALA A 308 5.11 -33.47 -15.86
CA ALA A 308 4.23 -34.58 -16.22
C ALA A 308 4.81 -35.40 -17.40
N PRO A 309 5.33 -36.62 -17.19
CA PRO A 309 5.69 -37.51 -18.29
C PRO A 309 4.46 -37.94 -19.09
N ARG A 310 4.43 -37.61 -20.40
CA ARG A 310 3.42 -38.05 -21.36
C ARG A 310 3.63 -39.54 -21.69
N GLY A 311 2.68 -40.37 -21.30
CA GLY A 311 2.55 -41.76 -21.76
C GLY A 311 1.97 -41.85 -23.18
N LYS A 312 2.72 -42.57 -24.03
CA LYS A 312 2.38 -43.38 -25.22
C LYS A 312 1.10 -43.11 -26.06
N LYS A 313 1.35 -43.15 -27.39
CA LYS A 313 0.58 -43.84 -28.47
C LYS A 313 -0.71 -43.15 -28.95
N ASP A 314 -1.18 -43.24 -30.20
CA ASP A 314 -0.92 -44.09 -31.37
C ASP A 314 -1.39 -43.33 -32.65
N VAL A 315 -0.99 -43.88 -33.81
CA VAL A 315 -1.42 -43.67 -35.21
C VAL A 315 -0.75 -42.53 -35.98
#